data_AF-A0A2R5EMW6-F1
#
_entry.id   AF-A0A2R5EMW6-F1
#
_cell.length_a   1.000
_cell.length_b   1.000
_cell.length_c   1.000
_cell.angle_alpha   90.00
_cell.angle_beta   90.00
_cell.angle_gamma   90.00
#
_symmetry.space_group_name_H-M   'P 1'
#
loop_
_entity.id
_entity.type
_entity.pdbx_description
1 polymer ?
#
loop_
_entity_poly.entity_id
_entity_poly.type
_entity_poly.pdbx_seq_one_letter_code
_entity_poly.pdbx_strand_id
1 'polypeptide(L)'
;MTYSVQAKEFIFEDDRPFASCHASTLVILPDGDVMVAWFGGSREGAPDVAIWTARRTDGGWSVPVIVADEEGLPHWNPVLYLRPDGKLLLFYKVGPRVAEWHTRITRSDDYGYSWSEPKELVPGDIGGRGPVKNKPITLRNGTLLAPNSLEPAWDACIDISPDQGDTWTQTAIVPLDHGKLKLKGIIQPTLWESEDGSVHLLARSTEGAMYRSDSQDGGLTWREAYRTDMPNNNSGFDLSRLSDGTLAMAYNPTVPSEDDPKGKGPRTPLVLRLSRDDGATWGEELPLDSGISQYSYPAVVAHGNNIYISYTWRRERIAFYHIVMKE
;
A
#
# COMPACT_ATOMS: atom_id res chain seq x y z
N MET A 1 5.31 -19.07 -18.00
CA MET A 1 4.21 -19.14 -17.00
C MET A 1 2.95 -18.63 -17.67
N THR A 2 1.81 -19.29 -17.49
CA THR A 2 0.58 -18.85 -18.17
C THR A 2 -0.32 -18.12 -17.17
N TYR A 3 -0.89 -17.01 -17.62
CA TYR A 3 -1.85 -16.23 -16.85
C TYR A 3 -2.99 -15.83 -17.78
N SER A 4 -4.06 -15.30 -17.21
CA SER A 4 -5.14 -14.68 -17.95
C SER A 4 -5.55 -13.39 -17.27
N VAL A 5 -5.69 -12.33 -18.06
CA VAL A 5 -6.25 -11.06 -17.60
C VAL A 5 -7.76 -11.18 -17.69
N GLN A 6 -8.43 -11.13 -16.55
CA GLN A 6 -9.88 -11.18 -16.44
C GLN A 6 -10.48 -9.79 -16.56
N ALA A 7 -9.79 -8.77 -16.04
CA ALA A 7 -10.18 -7.38 -16.16
C ALA A 7 -8.96 -6.44 -16.24
N LYS A 8 -9.09 -5.39 -17.06
CA LYS A 8 -8.27 -4.17 -17.06
C LYS A 8 -9.21 -3.01 -17.35
N GLU A 9 -9.42 -2.15 -16.37
CA GLU A 9 -10.47 -1.13 -16.43
C GLU A 9 -10.08 0.10 -15.60
N PHE A 10 -10.66 1.25 -15.93
CA PHE A 10 -10.68 2.40 -15.03
C PHE A 10 -11.90 2.29 -14.12
N ILE A 11 -11.74 2.69 -12.87
CA ILE A 11 -12.81 2.61 -11.85
C ILE A 11 -13.91 3.65 -12.10
N PHE A 12 -13.56 4.77 -12.75
CA PHE A 12 -14.45 5.87 -13.08
C PHE A 12 -13.93 6.60 -14.33
N GLU A 13 -14.82 7.35 -14.98
CA GLU A 13 -14.53 8.11 -16.19
C GLU A 13 -14.35 9.62 -15.90
N ASP A 14 -14.45 10.48 -16.92
CA ASP A 14 -14.26 11.93 -16.78
C ASP A 14 -15.35 12.62 -15.94
N ASP A 15 -16.55 12.04 -15.84
CA ASP A 15 -17.59 12.51 -14.95
C ASP A 15 -17.27 12.09 -13.51
N ARG A 16 -16.46 12.92 -12.84
CA ARG A 16 -15.92 12.65 -11.51
C ARG A 16 -15.82 13.92 -10.66
N PRO A 17 -15.95 13.80 -9.33
CA PRO A 17 -16.02 14.96 -8.42
C PRO A 17 -14.65 15.55 -8.03
N PHE A 18 -13.54 15.06 -8.60
CA PHE A 18 -12.18 15.50 -8.27
C PHE A 18 -11.31 15.64 -9.54
N ALA A 19 -10.41 16.61 -9.54
CA ALA A 19 -9.49 16.83 -10.66
C ALA A 19 -8.28 15.87 -10.60
N SER A 20 -7.82 15.54 -9.38
CA SER A 20 -6.70 14.67 -9.13
C SER A 20 -7.04 13.56 -8.13
N CYS A 21 -6.49 12.37 -8.35
CA CYS A 21 -6.63 11.21 -7.46
C CYS A 21 -5.31 10.47 -7.31
N HIS A 22 -5.06 9.86 -6.14
CA HIS A 22 -3.83 9.11 -5.91
C HIS A 22 -3.91 8.11 -4.75
N ALA A 23 -2.87 7.27 -4.63
CA ALA A 23 -2.64 6.29 -3.57
C ALA A 23 -3.84 5.37 -3.33
N SER A 24 -4.17 4.57 -4.35
CA SER A 24 -5.25 3.62 -4.25
C SER A 24 -4.89 2.41 -3.37
N THR A 25 -5.90 1.81 -2.77
CA THR A 25 -5.86 0.58 -1.99
C THR A 25 -7.09 -0.25 -2.33
N LEU A 26 -7.03 -1.58 -2.16
CA LEU A 26 -8.17 -2.45 -2.48
C LEU A 26 -8.27 -3.62 -1.51
N VAL A 27 -9.48 -4.18 -1.39
CA VAL A 27 -9.77 -5.44 -0.70
C VAL A 27 -10.79 -6.27 -1.50
N ILE A 28 -10.75 -7.58 -1.32
CA ILE A 28 -11.76 -8.51 -1.82
C ILE A 28 -12.72 -8.80 -0.68
N LEU A 29 -14.01 -8.58 -0.92
CA LEU A 29 -15.08 -8.75 0.06
C LEU A 29 -15.58 -10.22 0.05
N PRO A 30 -16.24 -10.68 1.13
CA PRO A 30 -16.67 -12.08 1.24
C PRO A 30 -17.69 -12.52 0.19
N ASP A 31 -18.42 -11.58 -0.41
CA ASP A 31 -19.36 -11.81 -1.51
C ASP A 31 -18.69 -11.84 -2.90
N GLY A 32 -17.37 -11.66 -2.97
CA GLY A 32 -16.59 -11.65 -4.20
C GLY A 32 -16.43 -10.27 -4.83
N ASP A 33 -17.11 -9.24 -4.30
CA ASP A 33 -16.96 -7.88 -4.75
C ASP A 33 -15.57 -7.32 -4.41
N VAL A 34 -15.17 -6.28 -5.12
CA VAL A 34 -13.92 -5.55 -4.85
C VAL A 34 -14.25 -4.16 -4.35
N MET A 35 -13.73 -3.78 -3.19
CA MET A 35 -13.75 -2.40 -2.73
C MET A 35 -12.40 -1.74 -2.99
N VAL A 36 -12.40 -0.54 -3.57
CA VAL A 36 -11.20 0.28 -3.78
C VAL A 36 -11.39 1.62 -3.11
N ALA A 37 -10.36 2.13 -2.45
CA ALA A 37 -10.31 3.49 -1.91
C ALA A 37 -9.11 4.26 -2.47
N TRP A 38 -9.21 5.59 -2.54
CA TRP A 38 -8.14 6.51 -2.93
C TRP A 38 -8.40 7.89 -2.32
N PHE A 39 -7.39 8.76 -2.26
CA PHE A 39 -7.64 10.17 -1.96
C PHE A 39 -7.81 10.96 -3.25
N GLY A 40 -8.68 11.97 -3.24
CA GLY A 40 -8.97 12.80 -4.40
C GLY A 40 -9.51 14.18 -4.05
N GLY A 41 -9.16 15.18 -4.85
CA GLY A 41 -9.55 16.58 -4.71
C GLY A 41 -9.02 17.43 -5.86
N SER A 42 -8.94 18.75 -5.67
CA SER A 42 -8.41 19.68 -6.69
C SER A 42 -6.94 19.42 -7.06
N ARG A 43 -6.10 19.12 -6.07
CA ARG A 43 -4.69 18.69 -6.21
C ARG A 43 -4.25 18.00 -4.92
N GLU A 44 -3.16 17.24 -5.00
CA GLU A 44 -2.55 16.60 -3.82
C GLU A 44 -2.27 17.64 -2.70
N GLY A 45 -2.75 17.35 -1.49
CA GLY A 45 -2.62 18.19 -0.30
C GLY A 45 -3.46 19.45 -0.25
N ALA A 46 -4.39 19.63 -1.18
CA ALA A 46 -5.34 20.73 -1.09
C ALA A 46 -6.39 20.51 0.02
N PRO A 47 -6.94 21.59 0.60
CA PRO A 47 -7.91 21.49 1.69
C PRO A 47 -9.22 20.75 1.36
N ASP A 48 -9.48 20.48 0.07
CA ASP A 48 -10.65 19.74 -0.44
C ASP A 48 -10.33 18.27 -0.75
N VAL A 49 -9.16 17.75 -0.36
CA VAL A 49 -8.83 16.35 -0.57
C VAL A 49 -9.56 15.48 0.46
N ALA A 50 -10.43 14.63 -0.06
CA ALA A 50 -11.21 13.64 0.69
C ALA A 50 -10.78 12.20 0.35
N ILE A 51 -11.26 11.23 1.13
CA ILE A 51 -11.15 9.80 0.83
C ILE A 51 -12.42 9.34 0.09
N TRP A 52 -12.19 8.75 -1.07
CA TRP A 52 -13.21 8.24 -1.96
C TRP A 52 -13.14 6.72 -2.04
N THR A 53 -14.30 6.08 -2.26
CA THR A 53 -14.40 4.64 -2.51
C THR A 53 -15.27 4.35 -3.71
N ALA A 54 -15.02 3.21 -4.36
CA ALA A 54 -15.96 2.59 -5.28
C ALA A 54 -15.92 1.07 -5.12
N ARG A 55 -17.07 0.43 -5.35
CA ARG A 55 -17.26 -1.00 -5.24
C ARG A 55 -17.52 -1.59 -6.61
N ARG A 56 -16.83 -2.68 -6.94
CA ARG A 56 -17.04 -3.47 -8.14
C ARG A 56 -17.93 -4.66 -7.81
N THR A 57 -19.01 -4.77 -8.56
CA THR A 57 -19.93 -5.92 -8.54
C THR A 57 -19.89 -6.62 -9.90
N ASP A 58 -20.69 -7.67 -10.08
CA ASP A 58 -20.96 -8.26 -11.40
C ASP A 58 -21.55 -7.23 -12.40
N GLY A 59 -22.21 -6.19 -11.90
CA GLY A 59 -22.75 -5.08 -12.70
C GLY A 59 -21.74 -4.00 -13.07
N GLY A 60 -20.48 -4.13 -12.63
CA GLY A 60 -19.43 -3.12 -12.83
C GLY A 60 -19.20 -2.25 -11.58
N TRP A 61 -18.51 -1.12 -11.79
CA TRP A 61 -18.16 -0.17 -10.72
C TRP A 61 -19.33 0.72 -10.32
N SER A 62 -19.50 0.91 -9.02
CA SER A 62 -20.30 2.02 -8.49
C SER A 62 -19.66 3.36 -8.84
N VAL A 63 -20.46 4.43 -8.84
CA VAL A 63 -19.90 5.79 -8.84
C VAL A 63 -19.03 6.01 -7.59
N PRO A 64 -18.01 6.88 -7.65
CA PRO A 64 -17.23 7.26 -6.47
C PRO A 64 -18.09 7.88 -5.37
N VAL A 65 -17.87 7.45 -4.12
CA VAL A 65 -18.54 7.95 -2.92
C VAL A 65 -17.52 8.44 -1.91
N ILE A 66 -17.77 9.59 -1.27
CA ILE A 66 -16.93 10.10 -0.17
C ILE A 66 -17.18 9.25 1.08
N VAL A 67 -16.10 8.82 1.74
CA VAL A 67 -16.15 8.11 3.03
C VAL A 67 -15.53 8.91 4.16
N ALA A 68 -14.58 9.80 3.87
CA ALA A 68 -14.01 10.70 4.86
C ALA A 68 -13.66 12.04 4.23
N ASP A 69 -14.10 13.11 4.88
CA ASP A 69 -13.83 14.49 4.52
C ASP A 69 -13.90 15.34 5.80
N GLU A 70 -13.07 16.38 5.87
CA GLU A 70 -13.08 17.37 6.96
C GLU A 70 -12.71 18.73 6.38
N GLU A 71 -13.57 19.71 6.65
CA GLU A 71 -13.44 21.04 6.08
C GLU A 71 -12.06 21.64 6.36
N GLY A 72 -11.33 21.94 5.29
CA GLY A 72 -10.05 22.61 5.37
C GLY A 72 -8.85 21.69 5.65
N LEU A 73 -9.05 20.38 5.85
CA LEU A 73 -7.98 19.44 6.16
C LEU A 73 -7.81 18.38 5.06
N PRO A 74 -6.64 18.33 4.40
CA PRO A 74 -6.38 17.31 3.39
C PRO A 74 -6.30 15.91 4.01
N HIS A 75 -6.92 14.96 3.33
CA HIS A 75 -6.84 13.53 3.61
C HIS A 75 -5.84 12.83 2.70
N TRP A 76 -5.21 11.75 3.17
CA TRP A 76 -4.14 11.08 2.45
C TRP A 76 -4.13 9.58 2.67
N ASN A 77 -3.43 8.89 1.76
CA ASN A 77 -3.09 7.47 1.79
C ASN A 77 -4.10 6.56 2.52
N PRO A 78 -5.29 6.36 1.94
CA PRO A 78 -6.21 5.38 2.49
C PRO A 78 -5.61 3.98 2.40
N VAL A 79 -5.88 3.16 3.41
CA VAL A 79 -5.54 1.75 3.44
C VAL A 79 -6.76 0.96 3.89
N LEU A 80 -7.28 0.12 2.99
CA LEU A 80 -8.36 -0.81 3.30
C LEU A 80 -7.76 -2.10 3.85
N TYR A 81 -8.45 -2.69 4.82
CA TYR A 81 -8.07 -3.97 5.39
C TYR A 81 -9.32 -4.71 5.89
N LEU A 82 -9.58 -5.88 5.32
CA LEU A 82 -10.66 -6.76 5.76
C LEU A 82 -10.13 -7.69 6.86
N ARG A 83 -10.63 -7.52 8.09
CA ARG A 83 -10.27 -8.38 9.22
C ARG A 83 -10.79 -9.81 9.01
N PRO A 84 -10.14 -10.83 9.61
CA PRO A 84 -10.63 -12.20 9.59
C PRO A 84 -12.04 -12.39 10.17
N ASP A 85 -12.48 -11.50 11.07
CA ASP A 85 -13.83 -11.51 11.64
C ASP A 85 -14.88 -10.80 10.77
N GLY A 86 -14.52 -10.41 9.54
CA GLY A 86 -15.42 -9.79 8.56
C GLY A 86 -15.56 -8.28 8.69
N LYS A 87 -14.89 -7.63 9.64
CA LYS A 87 -14.94 -6.17 9.78
C LYS A 87 -14.01 -5.50 8.78
N LEU A 88 -14.54 -4.57 8.00
CA LEU A 88 -13.74 -3.77 7.07
C LEU A 88 -13.21 -2.54 7.78
N LEU A 89 -11.89 -2.38 7.81
CA LEU A 89 -11.22 -1.20 8.33
C LEU A 89 -10.74 -0.30 7.19
N LEU A 90 -10.85 1.01 7.39
CA LEU A 90 -10.26 2.03 6.54
C LEU A 90 -9.40 2.96 7.40
N PHE A 91 -8.10 2.91 7.19
CA PHE A 91 -7.14 3.84 7.78
C PHE A 91 -6.86 4.95 6.78
N TYR A 92 -6.67 6.18 7.26
CA TYR A 92 -6.25 7.30 6.41
C TYR A 92 -5.55 8.36 7.25
N LYS A 93 -4.78 9.23 6.60
CA LYS A 93 -4.07 10.32 7.29
C LYS A 93 -4.79 11.64 7.08
N VAL A 94 -4.73 12.51 8.07
CA VAL A 94 -5.34 13.84 8.04
C VAL A 94 -4.32 14.87 8.49
N GLY A 95 -4.23 15.97 7.76
CA GLY A 95 -3.43 17.13 8.16
C GLY A 95 -2.60 17.74 7.02
N PRO A 96 -2.24 19.03 7.14
CA PRO A 96 -1.63 19.80 6.05
C PRO A 96 -0.18 19.44 5.74
N ARG A 97 0.52 18.78 6.66
CA ARG A 97 1.94 18.46 6.56
C ARG A 97 2.17 16.98 6.82
N VAL A 98 2.81 16.29 5.88
CA VAL A 98 3.06 14.84 5.95
C VAL A 98 3.84 14.43 7.21
N ALA A 99 4.78 15.25 7.68
CA ALA A 99 5.53 14.92 8.91
C ALA A 99 4.71 15.07 10.20
N GLU A 100 3.51 15.65 10.14
CA GLU A 100 2.69 15.99 11.31
C GLU A 100 1.24 15.52 11.18
N TRP A 101 0.92 14.79 10.10
CA TRP A 101 -0.39 14.20 9.96
C TRP A 101 -0.67 13.24 11.12
N HIS A 102 -1.94 13.01 11.39
CA HIS A 102 -2.39 11.99 12.33
C HIS A 102 -3.23 10.97 11.57
N THR A 103 -3.40 9.80 12.15
CA THR A 103 -4.13 8.68 11.54
C THR A 103 -5.52 8.60 12.10
N ARG A 104 -6.50 8.55 11.20
CA ARG A 104 -7.87 8.17 11.52
C ARG A 104 -8.17 6.76 11.04
N ILE A 105 -9.08 6.13 11.75
CA ILE A 105 -9.67 4.85 11.39
C ILE A 105 -11.19 4.96 11.42
N THR A 106 -11.84 4.40 10.41
CA THR A 106 -13.26 4.10 10.41
C THR A 106 -13.49 2.63 10.08
N ARG A 107 -14.62 2.09 10.52
CA ARG A 107 -14.99 0.69 10.34
C ARG A 107 -16.33 0.58 9.64
N SER A 108 -16.44 -0.41 8.76
CA SER A 108 -17.72 -0.89 8.26
C SER A 108 -17.98 -2.32 8.75
N ASP A 109 -19.21 -2.53 9.23
CA ASP A 109 -19.75 -3.83 9.63
C ASP A 109 -20.65 -4.44 8.52
N ASP A 110 -20.75 -3.77 7.36
CA ASP A 110 -21.58 -4.13 6.20
C ASP A 110 -20.82 -4.03 4.87
N TYR A 111 -19.52 -4.31 4.87
CA TYR A 111 -18.68 -4.36 3.66
C TYR A 111 -18.66 -3.05 2.84
N GLY A 112 -18.70 -1.93 3.55
CA GLY A 112 -18.48 -0.57 3.05
C GLY A 112 -19.73 0.15 2.55
N TYR A 113 -20.93 -0.38 2.81
CA TYR A 113 -22.17 0.36 2.57
C TYR A 113 -22.38 1.50 3.58
N SER A 114 -21.98 1.29 4.83
CA SER A 114 -21.94 2.30 5.88
C SER A 114 -20.64 2.22 6.66
N TRP A 115 -20.26 3.36 7.26
CA TRP A 115 -19.03 3.54 7.99
C TRP A 115 -19.32 4.18 9.34
N SER A 116 -18.59 3.76 10.37
CA SER A 116 -18.69 4.35 11.71
C SER A 116 -18.11 5.76 11.73
N GLU A 117 -18.46 6.53 12.76
CA GLU A 117 -17.75 7.78 13.07
C GLU A 117 -16.23 7.54 13.16
N PRO A 118 -15.40 8.31 12.43
CA PRO A 118 -13.95 8.16 12.48
C PRO A 118 -13.38 8.47 13.85
N LYS A 119 -12.28 7.79 14.20
CA LYS A 119 -11.55 8.01 15.45
C LYS A 119 -10.06 8.09 15.18
N GLU A 120 -9.31 8.73 16.07
CA GLU A 120 -7.86 8.61 16.08
C GLU A 120 -7.47 7.14 16.25
N LEU A 121 -6.47 6.68 15.49
CA LEU A 121 -5.96 5.33 15.63
C LEU A 121 -5.28 5.12 16.99
N VAL A 122 -4.48 6.10 17.39
CA VAL A 122 -3.83 6.17 18.70
C VAL A 122 -3.97 7.60 19.21
N PRO A 123 -4.45 7.80 20.45
CA PRO A 123 -4.61 9.14 21.02
C PRO A 123 -3.31 9.96 20.98
N GLY A 124 -3.36 11.16 20.40
CA GLY A 124 -2.21 12.07 20.32
C GLY A 124 -1.16 11.69 19.27
N ASP A 125 -1.56 10.95 18.23
CA ASP A 125 -0.72 10.61 17.07
C ASP A 125 -0.13 11.87 16.40
N ILE A 126 1.19 11.82 16.12
CA ILE A 126 1.91 12.77 15.28
C ILE A 126 2.85 11.98 14.37
N GLY A 127 2.86 12.30 13.08
CA GLY A 127 3.73 11.65 12.08
C GLY A 127 3.11 10.40 11.45
N GLY A 128 1.95 9.97 11.95
CA GLY A 128 1.16 8.87 11.43
C GLY A 128 1.50 7.55 12.12
N ARG A 129 0.49 6.94 12.74
CA ARG A 129 0.49 5.56 13.25
C ARG A 129 -0.20 4.59 12.29
N GLY A 130 0.01 3.28 12.49
CA GLY A 130 -0.62 2.24 11.68
C GLY A 130 -0.13 2.26 10.22
N PRO A 131 -0.92 1.71 9.27
CA PRO A 131 -0.44 1.58 7.91
C PRO A 131 -0.37 2.94 7.22
N VAL A 132 0.77 3.26 6.60
CA VAL A 132 0.94 4.53 5.86
C VAL A 132 0.56 4.41 4.40
N LYS A 133 0.71 3.23 3.79
CA LYS A 133 0.43 3.01 2.37
C LYS A 133 0.06 1.58 2.05
N ASN A 134 0.84 0.61 2.53
CA ASN A 134 0.55 -0.80 2.31
C ASN A 134 -0.35 -1.36 3.40
N LYS A 135 -1.17 -2.34 3.03
CA LYS A 135 -2.10 -3.02 3.94
C LYS A 135 -1.38 -3.73 5.08
N PRO A 136 -2.00 -3.83 6.27
CA PRO A 136 -1.53 -4.72 7.32
C PRO A 136 -1.51 -6.19 6.86
N ILE A 137 -0.73 -7.01 7.55
CA ILE A 137 -0.81 -8.47 7.49
C ILE A 137 -1.29 -9.03 8.82
N THR A 138 -2.06 -10.13 8.78
CA THR A 138 -2.35 -10.95 9.96
C THR A 138 -1.32 -12.06 10.01
N LEU A 139 -0.56 -12.11 11.11
CA LEU A 139 0.31 -13.24 11.38
C LEU A 139 -0.51 -14.47 11.75
N ARG A 140 0.07 -15.67 11.63
CA ARG A 140 -0.59 -16.94 12.01
C ARG A 140 -1.07 -16.98 13.46
N ASN A 141 -0.42 -16.26 14.36
CA ASN A 141 -0.82 -16.14 15.77
C ASN A 141 -1.99 -15.15 16.00
N GLY A 142 -2.49 -14.50 14.94
CA GLY A 142 -3.59 -13.55 14.99
C GLY A 142 -3.16 -12.08 15.15
N THR A 143 -1.89 -11.80 15.47
CA THR A 143 -1.38 -10.43 15.60
C THR A 143 -1.39 -9.71 14.26
N LEU A 144 -1.84 -8.46 14.23
CA LEU A 144 -1.74 -7.59 13.07
C LEU A 144 -0.43 -6.80 13.08
N LEU A 145 0.23 -6.77 11.93
CA LEU A 145 1.36 -5.88 11.67
C LEU A 145 0.97 -4.86 10.60
N ALA A 146 0.97 -3.59 10.96
CA ALA A 146 0.74 -2.48 10.05
C ALA A 146 2.07 -1.81 9.66
N PRO A 147 2.45 -1.83 8.37
CA PRO A 147 3.68 -1.20 7.92
C PRO A 147 3.63 0.33 8.01
N ASN A 148 4.54 0.91 8.78
CA ASN A 148 4.63 2.34 9.04
C ASN A 148 6.03 2.89 8.69
N SER A 149 6.16 4.21 8.69
CA SER A 149 7.42 4.91 8.50
C SER A 149 7.28 6.40 8.82
N LEU A 150 8.33 7.00 9.37
CA LEU A 150 8.36 8.39 9.82
C LEU A 150 9.16 9.30 8.88
N GLU A 151 8.72 10.55 8.77
CA GLU A 151 9.41 11.63 8.04
C GLU A 151 9.96 12.66 9.05
N PRO A 152 11.08 13.37 8.77
CA PRO A 152 11.68 13.59 7.44
C PRO A 152 12.77 12.61 7.01
N ALA A 153 13.37 11.87 7.96
CA ALA A 153 14.52 11.01 7.74
C ALA A 153 14.20 9.75 6.91
N TRP A 154 12.93 9.34 6.88
CA TRP A 154 12.46 8.09 6.28
C TRP A 154 12.96 6.88 7.05
N ASP A 155 12.33 6.69 8.20
CA ASP A 155 12.62 5.62 9.14
C ASP A 155 11.44 4.66 9.18
N ALA A 156 11.62 3.44 8.66
CA ALA A 156 10.59 2.40 8.72
C ALA A 156 10.40 1.89 10.16
N CYS A 157 9.15 1.61 10.51
CA CYS A 157 8.75 0.98 11.77
C CYS A 157 7.44 0.22 11.56
N ILE A 158 7.06 -0.62 12.52
CA ILE A 158 5.82 -1.40 12.44
C ILE A 158 4.91 -1.00 13.59
N ASP A 159 3.63 -0.81 13.30
CA ASP A 159 2.60 -0.73 14.31
C ASP A 159 1.98 -2.12 14.51
N ILE A 160 1.96 -2.59 15.75
CA ILE A 160 1.54 -3.95 16.12
C ILE A 160 0.25 -3.89 16.91
N SER A 161 -0.71 -4.72 16.54
CA SER A 161 -1.96 -4.89 17.27
C SER A 161 -2.23 -6.37 17.56
N PRO A 162 -2.17 -6.80 18.84
CA PRO A 162 -2.49 -8.18 19.22
C PRO A 162 -4.00 -8.45 19.29
N ASP A 163 -4.84 -7.42 19.20
CA ASP A 163 -6.29 -7.44 19.42
C ASP A 163 -7.08 -6.99 18.18
N GLN A 164 -6.62 -7.40 16.99
CA GLN A 164 -7.31 -7.21 15.71
C GLN A 164 -7.56 -5.73 15.33
N GLY A 165 -6.71 -4.83 15.80
CA GLY A 165 -6.69 -3.41 15.46
C GLY A 165 -7.34 -2.51 16.49
N ASP A 166 -7.68 -3.02 17.67
CA ASP A 166 -8.30 -2.24 18.74
C ASP A 166 -7.26 -1.39 19.50
N THR A 167 -6.06 -1.93 19.75
CA THR A 167 -4.92 -1.21 20.32
C THR A 167 -3.64 -1.41 19.50
N TRP A 168 -2.77 -0.39 19.48
CA TRP A 168 -1.57 -0.36 18.64
C TRP A 168 -0.33 0.11 19.39
N THR A 169 0.76 -0.64 19.24
CA THR A 169 2.09 -0.29 19.75
C THR A 169 3.09 -0.21 18.60
N GLN A 170 3.82 0.89 18.50
CA GLN A 170 4.88 1.04 17.51
C GLN A 170 6.16 0.34 17.98
N THR A 171 6.83 -0.38 17.09
CA THR A 171 8.14 -0.96 17.33
C THR A 171 9.22 0.13 17.42
N ALA A 172 10.43 -0.27 17.82
CA ALA A 172 11.61 0.53 17.49
C ALA A 172 11.73 0.72 15.96
N ILE A 173 12.46 1.76 15.56
CA ILE A 173 12.84 1.97 14.16
C ILE A 173 13.63 0.76 13.66
N VAL A 174 13.32 0.32 12.44
CA VAL A 174 14.09 -0.71 11.73
C VAL A 174 15.51 -0.19 11.56
N PRO A 175 16.55 -0.87 12.10
CA PRO A 175 17.89 -0.34 12.07
C PRO A 175 18.37 -0.08 10.63
N LEU A 176 18.92 1.10 10.38
CA LEU A 176 19.46 1.51 9.09
C LEU A 176 20.60 2.51 9.33
N ASP A 177 21.76 2.25 8.73
CA ASP A 177 22.91 3.15 8.82
C ASP A 177 22.77 4.30 7.81
N HIS A 178 22.14 5.39 8.26
CA HIS A 178 21.98 6.62 7.47
C HIS A 178 23.31 7.22 6.99
N GLY A 179 24.44 6.93 7.66
CA GLY A 179 25.76 7.39 7.24
C GLY A 179 26.26 6.77 5.94
N LYS A 180 25.65 5.66 5.49
CA LYS A 180 25.96 4.99 4.22
C LYS A 180 25.03 5.38 3.07
N LEU A 181 24.01 6.20 3.33
CA LEU A 181 23.00 6.58 2.35
C LEU A 181 23.36 7.92 1.70
N LYS A 182 22.99 8.09 0.42
CA LYS A 182 23.22 9.35 -0.31
C LYS A 182 22.18 10.40 0.04
N LEU A 183 20.95 10.00 0.33
CA LEU A 183 19.81 10.90 0.50
C LEU A 183 19.11 10.67 1.85
N LYS A 184 17.91 10.10 1.83
CA LYS A 184 17.12 9.79 3.04
C LYS A 184 17.30 8.31 3.38
N GLY A 185 16.37 7.74 4.13
CA GLY A 185 16.27 6.32 4.40
C GLY A 185 15.25 5.56 3.57
N ILE A 186 14.51 4.70 4.25
CA ILE A 186 13.54 3.74 3.71
C ILE A 186 12.14 4.04 4.26
N ILE A 187 11.11 3.89 3.43
CA ILE A 187 9.76 4.33 3.80
C ILE A 187 8.71 3.41 3.14
N GLN A 188 7.47 3.43 3.67
CA GLN A 188 6.31 2.72 3.13
C GLN A 188 6.61 1.23 2.86
N PRO A 189 6.99 0.45 3.89
CA PRO A 189 7.29 -0.95 3.72
C PRO A 189 6.05 -1.77 3.33
N THR A 190 6.27 -2.94 2.76
CA THR A 190 5.29 -4.03 2.67
C THR A 190 5.84 -5.25 3.42
N LEU A 191 4.95 -6.10 3.94
CA LEU A 191 5.30 -7.21 4.81
C LEU A 191 4.81 -8.56 4.27
N TRP A 192 5.48 -9.63 4.65
CA TRP A 192 4.96 -11.00 4.56
C TRP A 192 5.53 -11.89 5.67
N GLU A 193 4.77 -12.90 6.08
CA GLU A 193 5.21 -13.93 7.04
C GLU A 193 5.53 -15.23 6.27
N SER A 194 6.65 -15.85 6.58
CA SER A 194 7.17 -17.08 5.96
C SER A 194 6.77 -18.32 6.73
N GLU A 195 6.93 -19.51 6.14
CA GLU A 195 6.50 -20.78 6.75
C GLU A 195 7.10 -21.06 8.13
N ASP A 196 8.34 -20.63 8.35
CA ASP A 196 9.04 -20.74 9.63
C ASP A 196 8.61 -19.71 10.68
N GLY A 197 7.70 -18.79 10.33
CA GLY A 197 7.23 -17.71 11.19
C GLY A 197 8.10 -16.44 11.14
N SER A 198 9.16 -16.43 10.34
CA SER A 198 9.92 -15.22 10.07
C SER A 198 9.04 -14.18 9.37
N VAL A 199 9.20 -12.90 9.72
CA VAL A 199 8.48 -11.79 9.09
C VAL A 199 9.48 -10.95 8.32
N HIS A 200 9.13 -10.61 7.09
CA HIS A 200 9.98 -9.88 6.19
C HIS A 200 9.38 -8.52 5.86
N LEU A 201 10.26 -7.56 5.65
CA LEU A 201 9.96 -6.20 5.24
C LEU A 201 10.70 -5.89 3.95
N LEU A 202 10.00 -5.28 3.00
CA LEU A 202 10.61 -4.67 1.81
C LEU A 202 10.11 -3.23 1.69
N ALA A 203 11.03 -2.27 1.58
CA ALA A 203 10.72 -0.84 1.58
C ALA A 203 11.30 -0.13 0.35
N ARG A 204 10.63 0.96 -0.06
CA ARG A 204 11.18 1.88 -1.07
C ARG A 204 12.22 2.79 -0.43
N SER A 205 13.13 3.31 -1.23
CA SER A 205 14.20 4.19 -0.75
C SER A 205 14.47 5.32 -1.74
N THR A 206 15.31 6.27 -1.33
CA THR A 206 15.93 7.26 -2.22
C THR A 206 17.18 6.74 -2.95
N GLU A 207 17.61 5.51 -2.69
CA GLU A 207 18.94 4.99 -3.05
C GLU A 207 18.95 4.15 -4.34
N GLY A 208 17.90 4.28 -5.17
CA GLY A 208 17.80 3.54 -6.43
C GLY A 208 17.51 2.04 -6.30
N ALA A 209 17.23 1.54 -5.09
CA ALA A 209 16.93 0.13 -4.84
C ALA A 209 15.94 -0.06 -3.68
N MET A 210 15.30 -1.23 -3.66
CA MET A 210 14.53 -1.65 -2.49
C MET A 210 15.46 -2.13 -1.38
N TYR A 211 15.03 -1.92 -0.14
CA TYR A 211 15.73 -2.38 1.05
C TYR A 211 14.89 -3.42 1.77
N ARG A 212 15.55 -4.48 2.26
CA ARG A 212 14.93 -5.57 2.99
C ARG A 212 15.39 -5.58 4.44
N SER A 213 14.51 -5.98 5.34
CA SER A 213 14.86 -6.38 6.70
C SER A 213 14.02 -7.60 7.08
N ASP A 214 14.50 -8.37 8.04
CA ASP A 214 13.89 -9.62 8.47
C ASP A 214 13.81 -9.65 9.99
N SER A 215 12.72 -10.21 10.51
CA SER A 215 12.40 -10.40 11.91
C SER A 215 12.16 -11.88 12.19
N GLN A 216 12.67 -12.37 13.32
CA GLN A 216 12.54 -13.75 13.79
C GLN A 216 11.62 -13.89 15.00
N ASP A 217 10.99 -12.79 15.43
CA ASP A 217 10.18 -12.69 16.65
C ASP A 217 8.80 -12.08 16.38
N GLY A 218 8.24 -12.35 15.19
CA GLY A 218 6.90 -11.90 14.83
C GLY A 218 6.80 -10.39 14.56
N GLY A 219 7.88 -9.77 14.07
CA GLY A 219 7.93 -8.35 13.71
C GLY A 219 8.26 -7.41 14.87
N LEU A 220 8.59 -7.92 16.07
CA LEU A 220 8.92 -7.11 17.24
C LEU A 220 10.27 -6.41 17.09
N THR A 221 11.28 -7.16 16.62
CA THR A 221 12.61 -6.65 16.31
C THR A 221 13.03 -6.99 14.90
N TRP A 222 13.89 -6.15 14.34
CA TRP A 222 14.32 -6.20 12.94
C TRP A 222 15.83 -6.13 12.88
N ARG A 223 16.43 -6.92 11.99
CA ARG A 223 17.86 -6.77 11.68
C ARG A 223 18.14 -5.47 10.92
N GLU A 224 19.40 -5.08 10.80
CA GLU A 224 19.77 -3.94 9.96
C GLU A 224 19.27 -4.13 8.52
N ALA A 225 18.54 -3.13 8.04
CA ALA A 225 18.01 -3.12 6.69
C ALA A 225 19.15 -3.06 5.67
N TYR A 226 19.05 -3.89 4.64
CA TYR A 226 20.10 -4.07 3.64
C TYR A 226 19.55 -3.86 2.24
N ARG A 227 20.41 -3.32 1.37
CA ARG A 227 20.10 -3.07 -0.03
C ARG A 227 19.90 -4.39 -0.77
N THR A 228 18.87 -4.48 -1.61
CA THR A 228 18.62 -5.61 -2.50
C THR A 228 19.06 -5.30 -3.94
N ASP A 229 19.01 -6.30 -4.82
CA ASP A 229 19.23 -6.11 -6.27
C ASP A 229 17.99 -5.57 -7.00
N MET A 230 16.86 -5.43 -6.31
CA MET A 230 15.63 -4.94 -6.91
C MET A 230 15.69 -3.41 -7.09
N PRO A 231 15.53 -2.89 -8.32
CA PRO A 231 15.57 -1.46 -8.56
C PRO A 231 14.36 -0.77 -7.95
N ASN A 232 14.54 0.48 -7.51
CA ASN A 232 13.46 1.32 -7.06
C ASN A 232 13.70 2.78 -7.46
N ASN A 233 12.72 3.37 -8.13
CA ASN A 233 12.73 4.76 -8.60
C ASN A 233 12.19 5.75 -7.56
N ASN A 234 12.21 5.37 -6.27
CA ASN A 234 11.56 6.10 -5.17
C ASN A 234 10.03 6.24 -5.34
N SER A 235 9.40 5.23 -5.95
CA SER A 235 7.94 5.12 -6.00
C SER A 235 7.45 3.99 -5.12
N GLY A 236 6.22 4.16 -4.62
CA GLY A 236 5.53 3.13 -3.86
C GLY A 236 5.31 1.89 -4.70
N PHE A 237 5.35 0.74 -4.05
CA PHE A 237 5.03 -0.58 -4.56
C PHE A 237 4.24 -1.34 -3.49
N ASP A 238 3.66 -2.47 -3.83
CA ASP A 238 3.00 -3.37 -2.88
C ASP A 238 3.19 -4.82 -3.34
N LEU A 239 3.05 -5.74 -2.40
CA LEU A 239 3.04 -7.17 -2.68
C LEU A 239 1.93 -7.90 -1.93
N SER A 240 1.56 -9.07 -2.42
CA SER A 240 0.68 -10.00 -1.72
C SER A 240 1.13 -11.43 -1.95
N ARG A 241 0.83 -12.32 -1.00
CA ARG A 241 1.11 -13.75 -1.08
C ARG A 241 -0.11 -14.49 -1.66
N LEU A 242 0.11 -15.34 -2.66
CA LEU A 242 -0.88 -16.29 -3.20
C LEU A 242 -1.02 -17.52 -2.30
N SER A 243 -2.05 -18.34 -2.51
CA SER A 243 -2.29 -19.53 -1.69
C SER A 243 -1.21 -20.60 -1.79
N ASP A 244 -0.46 -20.65 -2.89
CA ASP A 244 0.68 -21.56 -3.10
C ASP A 244 1.99 -21.06 -2.47
N GLY A 245 1.95 -19.92 -1.77
CA GLY A 245 3.12 -19.28 -1.17
C GLY A 245 3.86 -18.30 -2.07
N THR A 246 3.54 -18.23 -3.37
CA THR A 246 4.15 -17.28 -4.31
C THR A 246 3.88 -15.84 -3.88
N LEU A 247 4.90 -14.98 -3.89
CA LEU A 247 4.75 -13.54 -3.68
C LEU A 247 4.55 -12.85 -5.03
N ALA A 248 3.56 -11.97 -5.12
CA ALA A 248 3.28 -11.14 -6.29
C ALA A 248 3.48 -9.66 -5.96
N MET A 249 4.41 -9.00 -6.65
CA MET A 249 4.77 -7.60 -6.41
C MET A 249 4.54 -6.74 -7.65
N ALA A 250 3.81 -5.63 -7.47
CA ALA A 250 3.64 -4.62 -8.51
C ALA A 250 4.52 -3.41 -8.21
N TYR A 251 5.40 -3.03 -9.14
CA TYR A 251 6.36 -1.94 -8.97
C TYR A 251 6.86 -1.35 -10.30
N ASN A 252 7.60 -0.25 -10.24
CA ASN A 252 8.30 0.33 -11.39
C ASN A 252 9.78 -0.12 -11.37
N PRO A 253 10.25 -0.93 -12.34
CA PRO A 253 11.59 -1.50 -12.35
C PRO A 253 12.63 -0.52 -12.92
N THR A 254 12.61 0.72 -12.45
CA THR A 254 13.50 1.78 -12.92
C THR A 254 14.29 2.38 -11.76
N VAL A 255 15.36 3.09 -12.08
CA VAL A 255 16.18 3.80 -11.10
C VAL A 255 16.21 5.30 -11.42
N PRO A 256 16.44 6.16 -10.42
CA PRO A 256 16.70 7.58 -10.65
C PRO A 256 17.99 7.80 -11.43
N SER A 257 18.14 8.98 -12.04
CA SER A 257 19.47 9.44 -12.47
C SER A 257 20.38 9.60 -11.26
N GLU A 258 21.70 9.38 -11.42
CA GLU A 258 22.66 9.45 -10.32
C GLU A 258 22.72 10.85 -9.66
N ASP A 259 22.39 11.90 -10.41
CA ASP A 259 22.39 13.29 -10.01
C ASP A 259 21.01 13.82 -9.58
N ASP A 260 19.95 13.00 -9.56
CA ASP A 260 18.63 13.46 -9.11
C ASP A 260 18.66 13.76 -7.60
N PRO A 261 18.43 15.02 -7.18
CA PRO A 261 18.60 15.45 -5.79
C PRO A 261 17.52 14.91 -4.85
N LYS A 262 16.50 14.24 -5.37
CA LYS A 262 15.40 13.63 -4.60
C LYS A 262 15.36 12.12 -4.79
N GLY A 263 16.32 11.55 -5.52
CA GLY A 263 16.33 10.15 -5.91
C GLY A 263 15.05 9.74 -6.61
N LYS A 264 14.45 10.59 -7.46
CA LYS A 264 13.20 10.27 -8.17
C LYS A 264 13.48 9.80 -9.59
N GLY A 265 12.98 8.61 -9.93
CA GLY A 265 13.04 8.07 -11.29
C GLY A 265 11.68 8.05 -12.00
N PRO A 266 11.65 7.61 -13.27
CA PRO A 266 10.43 7.57 -14.07
C PRO A 266 9.46 6.50 -13.55
N ARG A 267 8.17 6.84 -13.42
CA ARG A 267 7.10 5.93 -12.97
C ARG A 267 6.47 5.19 -14.15
N THR A 268 7.32 4.53 -14.94
CA THR A 268 6.95 3.72 -16.11
C THR A 268 8.15 2.85 -16.52
N PRO A 269 7.95 1.59 -16.94
CA PRO A 269 6.68 0.86 -16.91
C PRO A 269 6.23 0.53 -15.48
N LEU A 270 4.97 0.14 -15.31
CA LEU A 270 4.48 -0.56 -14.13
C LEU A 270 4.39 -2.05 -14.47
N VAL A 271 5.03 -2.91 -13.67
CA VAL A 271 5.10 -4.35 -13.92
C VAL A 271 4.69 -5.14 -12.69
N LEU A 272 4.26 -6.38 -12.91
CA LEU A 272 4.08 -7.41 -11.89
C LEU A 272 5.26 -8.41 -11.99
N ARG A 273 5.88 -8.75 -10.87
CA ARG A 273 6.88 -9.83 -10.76
C ARG A 273 6.48 -10.81 -9.67
N LEU A 274 6.90 -12.07 -9.84
CA LEU A 274 6.60 -13.15 -8.92
C LEU A 274 7.86 -13.69 -8.27
N SER A 275 7.80 -14.05 -7.00
CA SER A 275 8.84 -14.79 -6.29
C SER A 275 8.27 -16.09 -5.73
N ARG A 276 8.97 -17.20 -5.96
CA ARG A 276 8.60 -18.54 -5.47
C ARG A 276 9.53 -19.08 -4.39
N ASP A 277 10.53 -18.29 -4.03
CA ASP A 277 11.56 -18.58 -3.04
C ASP A 277 11.54 -17.53 -1.93
N ASP A 278 10.31 -17.12 -1.57
CA ASP A 278 10.06 -16.28 -0.40
C ASP A 278 10.78 -14.92 -0.44
N GLY A 279 10.77 -14.31 -1.62
CA GLY A 279 11.33 -12.99 -1.87
C GLY A 279 12.85 -12.98 -2.02
N ALA A 280 13.51 -14.13 -2.12
CA ALA A 280 14.95 -14.21 -2.38
C ALA A 280 15.29 -13.84 -3.83
N THR A 281 14.52 -14.34 -4.80
CA THR A 281 14.64 -13.99 -6.22
C THR A 281 13.29 -13.64 -6.84
N TRP A 282 13.33 -12.87 -7.93
CA TRP A 282 12.14 -12.41 -8.63
C TRP A 282 12.21 -12.85 -10.10
N GLY A 283 11.12 -13.44 -10.59
CA GLY A 283 11.02 -13.98 -11.96
C GLY A 283 10.83 -12.91 -13.03
N GLU A 284 10.32 -13.31 -14.19
CA GLU A 284 10.08 -12.42 -15.35
C GLU A 284 9.06 -11.31 -15.06
N GLU A 285 9.18 -10.21 -15.80
CA GLU A 285 8.29 -9.05 -15.72
C GLU A 285 7.02 -9.27 -16.55
N LEU A 286 5.88 -9.05 -15.92
CA LEU A 286 4.58 -8.99 -16.57
C LEU A 286 4.14 -7.52 -16.65
N PRO A 287 4.14 -6.89 -17.84
CA PRO A 287 3.79 -5.48 -17.97
C PRO A 287 2.30 -5.25 -17.64
N LEU A 288 2.04 -4.32 -16.73
CA LEU A 288 0.68 -3.87 -16.39
C LEU A 288 0.30 -2.62 -17.18
N ASP A 289 1.21 -1.65 -17.22
CA ASP A 289 1.11 -0.45 -18.04
C ASP A 289 2.48 0.09 -18.44
N SER A 290 2.54 0.69 -19.62
CA SER A 290 3.76 1.24 -20.22
C SER A 290 3.45 2.51 -21.01
N GLY A 291 4.48 3.18 -21.53
CA GLY A 291 4.32 4.44 -22.25
C GLY A 291 4.50 5.66 -21.34
N ILE A 292 3.56 6.61 -21.41
CA ILE A 292 3.67 7.92 -20.74
C ILE A 292 3.75 7.71 -19.22
N SER A 293 4.78 8.30 -18.60
CA SER A 293 5.08 8.20 -17.16
C SER A 293 3.88 8.53 -16.24
N GLN A 294 4.01 8.18 -14.95
CA GLN A 294 3.07 8.42 -13.83
C GLN A 294 2.11 7.26 -13.48
N TYR A 295 2.54 6.01 -13.65
CA TYR A 295 1.88 4.82 -13.09
C TYR A 295 2.41 4.56 -11.68
N SER A 296 1.61 4.88 -10.67
CA SER A 296 2.12 5.09 -9.31
C SER A 296 1.29 4.38 -8.24
N TYR A 297 1.94 4.03 -7.13
CA TYR A 297 1.28 3.55 -5.90
C TYR A 297 0.33 2.39 -6.18
N PRO A 298 0.82 1.27 -6.73
CA PRO A 298 0.00 0.09 -6.84
C PRO A 298 -0.33 -0.47 -5.44
N ALA A 299 -1.52 -1.03 -5.30
CA ALA A 299 -1.90 -1.92 -4.21
C ALA A 299 -2.21 -3.29 -4.80
N VAL A 300 -1.78 -4.35 -4.14
CA VAL A 300 -1.91 -5.73 -4.60
C VAL A 300 -2.61 -6.54 -3.53
N VAL A 301 -3.66 -7.28 -3.88
CA VAL A 301 -4.26 -8.30 -3.02
C VAL A 301 -4.32 -9.60 -3.81
N ALA A 302 -3.96 -10.70 -3.18
CA ALA A 302 -4.07 -12.03 -3.77
C ALA A 302 -5.04 -12.91 -2.98
N HIS A 303 -5.80 -13.73 -3.69
CA HIS A 303 -6.71 -14.71 -3.09
C HIS A 303 -6.79 -15.96 -3.99
N GLY A 304 -6.39 -17.11 -3.44
CA GLY A 304 -6.17 -18.31 -4.26
C GLY A 304 -5.11 -18.03 -5.33
N ASN A 305 -5.47 -18.27 -6.59
CA ASN A 305 -4.65 -17.99 -7.78
C ASN A 305 -4.94 -16.62 -8.41
N ASN A 306 -5.79 -15.80 -7.79
CA ASN A 306 -6.17 -14.48 -8.27
C ASN A 306 -5.23 -13.41 -7.72
N ILE A 307 -4.88 -12.44 -8.55
CA ILE A 307 -4.13 -11.23 -8.20
C ILE A 307 -4.96 -10.04 -8.64
N TYR A 308 -5.31 -9.20 -7.69
CA TYR A 308 -6.06 -7.96 -7.88
C TYR A 308 -5.13 -6.78 -7.63
N ILE A 309 -5.12 -5.83 -8.56
CA ILE A 309 -4.21 -4.69 -8.53
C ILE A 309 -5.02 -3.42 -8.77
N SER A 310 -4.79 -2.41 -7.95
CA SER A 310 -5.23 -1.03 -8.23
C SER A 310 -4.01 -0.14 -8.28
N TYR A 311 -4.01 0.91 -9.10
CA TYR A 311 -2.93 1.89 -9.12
C TYR A 311 -3.40 3.23 -9.63
N THR A 312 -2.65 4.27 -9.27
CA THR A 312 -2.88 5.59 -9.84
C THR A 312 -2.33 5.67 -11.25
N TRP A 313 -3.20 5.98 -12.18
CA TRP A 313 -2.88 6.27 -13.56
C TRP A 313 -2.81 7.78 -13.74
N ARG A 314 -1.59 8.31 -13.88
CA ARG A 314 -1.29 9.70 -14.24
C ARG A 314 -1.86 10.80 -13.34
N ARG A 315 -2.29 10.45 -12.13
CA ARG A 315 -3.05 11.31 -11.20
C ARG A 315 -4.44 11.72 -11.71
N GLU A 316 -4.87 11.12 -12.81
CA GLU A 316 -6.12 11.42 -13.52
C GLU A 316 -7.15 10.29 -13.36
N ARG A 317 -6.70 9.05 -13.10
CA ARG A 317 -7.56 7.88 -12.94
C ARG A 317 -7.01 6.92 -11.88
N ILE A 318 -7.89 6.06 -11.39
CA ILE A 318 -7.49 4.82 -10.73
C ILE A 318 -7.80 3.67 -11.68
N ALA A 319 -6.78 2.88 -12.00
CA ALA A 319 -6.90 1.68 -12.80
C ALA A 319 -7.05 0.45 -11.89
N PHE A 320 -7.78 -0.55 -12.37
CA PHE A 320 -7.95 -1.84 -11.76
C PHE A 320 -7.56 -2.96 -12.72
N TYR A 321 -6.93 -3.99 -12.18
CA TYR A 321 -6.47 -5.17 -12.87
C TYR A 321 -6.86 -6.42 -12.08
N HIS A 322 -7.39 -7.43 -12.76
CA HIS A 322 -7.63 -8.76 -12.21
C HIS A 322 -6.95 -9.80 -13.10
N ILE A 323 -5.99 -10.51 -12.51
CA ILE A 323 -5.20 -11.56 -13.16
C ILE A 323 -5.48 -12.88 -12.46
N VAL A 324 -5.61 -13.94 -13.24
CA VAL A 324 -5.64 -15.32 -12.74
C VAL A 324 -4.36 -16.02 -13.21
N MET A 325 -3.58 -16.49 -12.24
CA MET A 325 -2.44 -17.35 -12.48
C MET A 325 -2.94 -18.75 -12.84
N LYS A 326 -2.41 -19.32 -13.93
CA LYS A 326 -2.69 -20.71 -14.28
C LYS A 326 -1.60 -21.59 -13.67
N GLU A 327 -2.00 -22.79 -13.26
CA GLU A 327 -1.09 -23.86 -12.83
C GLU A 327 -0.03 -24.17 -13.91
#